data_AF-A0AAW4PKR0-F1
#
_entry.id   AF-A0AAW4PKR0-F1
#
_cell.length_a   1.000
_cell.length_b   1.000
_cell.length_c   1.000
_cell.angle_alpha   90.00
_cell.angle_beta   90.00
_cell.angle_gamma   90.00
#
_symmetry.space_group_name_H-M   'P 1'
#
loop_
_entity.id
_entity.type
_entity.pdbx_description
1 polymer ?
#
loop_
_entity_poly.entity_id
_entity_poly.type
_entity_poly.pdbx_seq_one_letter_code
_entity_poly.pdbx_strand_id
1 'polypeptide(L)'
;MDHLDEISVKELQDALDNVDGNKPTQRLLAAIAYKNGVTQTELAEWHDTGRRTIYSWLKRLDTDKSLEQAVTDDKRTGRKRKLSDLEQKEFQETVHEPPEKAGVDAPAWTPALAQDYLEETYGVTYSIPSCRRLLKEAGLSYQKPR
;
A
#
# COMPACT_ATOMS: atom_id res chain seq x y z
N MET A 1 13.21 26.36 11.26
CA MET A 1 12.48 26.36 9.99
C MET A 1 11.03 26.18 10.34
N ASP A 2 10.23 27.19 10.05
CA ASP A 2 8.78 27.10 10.20
C ASP A 2 8.26 26.45 8.91
N HIS A 3 7.81 25.20 9.03
CA HIS A 3 7.44 24.36 7.87
C HIS A 3 6.10 24.76 7.25
N LEU A 4 5.40 25.73 7.83
CA LEU A 4 4.09 26.13 7.39
C LEU A 4 4.06 27.59 6.93
N ASP A 5 5.18 28.31 6.83
CA ASP A 5 5.21 29.75 6.52
C ASP A 5 4.34 30.13 5.31
N GLU A 6 4.37 29.32 4.25
CA GLU A 6 3.62 29.55 3.01
C GLU A 6 2.13 29.18 3.09
N ILE A 7 1.72 28.43 4.12
CA ILE A 7 0.35 27.93 4.27
C ILE A 7 -0.42 28.80 5.26
N SER A 8 -1.57 29.33 4.84
CA SER A 8 -2.46 30.09 5.71
C SER A 8 -3.33 29.19 6.59
N VAL A 9 -3.80 29.72 7.73
CA VAL A 9 -4.76 29.02 8.60
C VAL A 9 -6.05 28.70 7.85
N LYS A 10 -6.47 29.58 6.92
CA LYS A 10 -7.67 29.38 6.12
C LYS A 10 -7.54 28.17 5.20
N GLU A 11 -6.41 28.00 4.53
CA GLU A 11 -6.19 26.82 3.67
C GLU A 11 -6.21 25.52 4.46
N LEU A 12 -5.68 25.53 5.70
CA LEU A 12 -5.76 24.36 6.59
C LEU A 12 -7.19 24.06 7.03
N GLN A 13 -8.02 25.09 7.25
CA GLN A 13 -9.45 24.93 7.58
C GLN A 13 -10.24 24.42 6.38
N ASP A 14 -10.03 24.99 5.20
CA ASP A 14 -10.66 24.54 3.96
C ASP A 14 -10.30 23.06 3.68
N ALA A 15 -9.04 22.66 3.89
CA ALA A 15 -8.64 21.25 3.79
C ALA A 15 -9.30 20.37 4.86
N LEU A 16 -9.50 20.89 6.08
CA LEU A 16 -10.10 20.15 7.20
C LEU A 16 -11.56 19.77 6.89
N ASP A 17 -12.29 20.65 6.21
CA ASP A 17 -13.67 20.40 5.79
C ASP A 17 -13.79 19.36 4.67
N ASN A 18 -12.69 19.07 3.96
CA ASN A 18 -12.66 18.20 2.78
C ASN A 18 -11.97 16.84 3.01
N VAL A 19 -11.39 16.58 4.19
CA VAL A 19 -10.70 15.30 4.48
C VAL A 19 -11.52 14.37 5.35
N ASP A 20 -11.44 13.08 5.04
CA ASP A 20 -12.00 12.02 5.85
C ASP A 20 -10.95 11.27 6.66
N GLY A 21 -11.34 10.82 7.86
CA GLY A 21 -10.57 9.91 8.69
C GLY A 21 -9.72 10.58 9.76
N ASN A 22 -9.55 9.87 10.88
CA ASN A 22 -8.97 10.42 12.10
C ASN A 22 -7.56 11.01 11.92
N LYS A 23 -6.68 10.33 11.17
CA LYS A 23 -5.28 10.77 11.00
C LYS A 23 -5.16 12.08 10.20
N PRO A 24 -5.75 12.21 8.99
CA PRO A 24 -5.85 13.48 8.29
C PRO A 24 -6.36 14.63 9.16
N THR A 25 -7.48 14.42 9.85
CA THR A 25 -8.10 15.41 10.74
C THR A 25 -7.13 15.84 11.86
N GLN A 26 -6.52 14.87 12.58
CA GLN A 26 -5.56 15.17 13.64
C GLN A 26 -4.34 15.97 13.15
N ARG A 27 -3.83 15.65 11.95
CA ARG A 27 -2.69 16.36 11.34
C ARG A 27 -3.02 17.81 11.02
N LEU A 28 -4.21 18.06 10.47
CA LEU A 28 -4.68 19.43 10.17
C LEU A 28 -4.95 20.22 11.44
N LEU A 29 -5.59 19.61 12.45
CA LEU A 29 -5.80 20.26 13.74
C LEU A 29 -4.47 20.65 14.41
N ALA A 30 -3.48 19.76 14.38
CA ALA A 30 -2.14 20.05 14.89
C ALA A 30 -1.47 21.20 14.13
N ALA A 31 -1.61 21.25 12.80
CA ALA A 31 -1.07 22.33 11.96
C ALA A 31 -1.74 23.69 12.25
N ILE A 32 -3.07 23.72 12.39
CA ILE A 32 -3.84 24.92 12.76
C ILE A 32 -3.42 25.42 14.14
N ALA A 33 -3.32 24.52 15.13
CA ALA A 33 -2.89 24.88 16.48
C ALA A 33 -1.44 25.41 16.49
N TYR A 34 -0.54 24.78 15.73
CA TYR A 34 0.84 25.24 15.58
C TYR A 34 0.91 26.66 14.98
N LYS A 35 0.14 26.95 13.93
CA LYS A 35 0.01 28.30 13.35
C LYS A 35 -0.54 29.34 14.32
N ASN A 36 -1.34 28.91 15.30
CA ASN A 36 -1.85 29.76 16.37
C ASN A 36 -0.91 29.85 17.59
N GLY A 37 0.34 29.37 17.48
CA GLY A 37 1.38 29.55 18.48
C GLY A 37 1.54 28.40 19.48
N VAL A 38 0.79 27.31 19.33
CA VAL A 38 0.97 26.11 20.16
C VAL A 38 2.27 25.41 19.79
N THR A 39 3.09 25.10 20.78
CA THR A 39 4.39 24.48 20.53
C THR A 39 4.26 23.00 20.14
N GLN A 40 5.26 22.46 19.43
CA GLN A 40 5.30 21.02 19.10
C GLN A 40 5.33 20.12 20.34
N THR A 41 5.79 20.63 21.49
CA THR A 41 5.81 19.89 22.76
C THR A 41 4.41 19.80 23.35
N GLU A 42 3.65 20.90 23.39
CA GLU A 42 2.25 20.89 23.85
C GLU A 42 1.38 20.02 22.94
N LEU A 43 1.56 20.12 21.62
CA LEU A 43 0.86 19.25 20.67
C LEU A 43 1.16 17.76 20.90
N ALA A 44 2.40 17.42 21.26
CA ALA A 44 2.78 16.05 21.55
C ALA A 44 2.02 15.51 22.77
N GLU A 45 1.85 16.33 23.80
CA GLU A 45 1.06 16.00 24.99
C GLU A 45 -0.44 15.86 24.65
N TRP A 46 -1.01 16.79 23.87
CA TRP A 46 -2.43 16.76 23.50
C TRP A 46 -2.81 15.54 22.65
N HIS A 47 -1.89 15.09 21.79
CA HIS A 47 -2.10 13.96 20.89
C HIS A 47 -1.54 12.63 21.42
N ASP A 48 -1.06 12.58 22.67
CA ASP A 48 -0.41 11.40 23.28
C ASP A 48 0.63 10.76 22.33
N THR A 49 1.52 11.59 21.80
CA THR A 49 2.54 11.16 20.84
C THR A 49 3.87 11.83 21.09
N GLY A 50 4.92 11.45 20.34
CA GLY A 50 6.23 12.09 20.46
C GLY A 50 6.31 13.41 19.68
N ARG A 51 7.10 14.37 20.18
CA ARG A 51 7.42 15.62 19.44
C ARG A 51 7.92 15.35 18.01
N ARG A 52 8.67 14.26 17.81
CA ARG A 52 9.15 13.84 16.47
C ARG A 52 8.00 13.47 15.53
N THR A 53 6.92 12.91 16.05
CA THR A 53 5.70 12.61 15.29
C THR A 53 5.03 13.90 14.85
N ILE A 54 4.84 14.86 15.77
CA ILE A 54 4.29 16.18 15.45
C ILE A 54 5.14 16.89 14.39
N TYR A 55 6.46 16.92 14.59
CA TYR A 55 7.39 17.46 13.58
C TYR A 55 7.18 16.81 12.21
N SER A 56 7.07 15.47 12.17
CA SER A 56 6.82 14.74 10.92
C SER A 56 5.46 15.07 10.30
N TRP A 57 4.42 15.37 11.10
CA TRP A 57 3.12 15.77 10.58
C TRP A 57 3.19 17.16 9.95
N LEU A 58 3.81 18.12 10.62
CA LEU A 58 3.99 19.48 10.10
C LEU A 58 4.87 19.47 8.84
N LYS A 59 6.00 18.74 8.87
CA LYS A 59 6.91 18.63 7.73
C LYS A 59 6.28 17.96 6.51
N ARG A 60 5.24 17.13 6.69
CA ARG A 60 4.54 16.49 5.56
C ARG A 60 3.71 17.47 4.73
N LEU A 61 3.30 18.60 5.30
CA LEU A 61 2.55 19.65 4.61
C LEU A 61 3.44 20.52 3.71
N ASP A 62 4.75 20.50 3.97
CA ASP A 62 5.79 21.19 3.19
C ASP A 62 6.16 20.33 1.95
N THR A 63 5.23 20.27 0.99
CA THR A 63 5.32 19.48 -0.26
C THR A 63 4.51 20.15 -1.38
N ASP A 64 4.82 19.84 -2.64
CA ASP A 64 4.07 20.34 -3.80
C ASP A 64 2.67 19.69 -4.00
N LYS A 65 2.24 18.82 -3.08
CA LYS A 65 0.93 18.14 -3.16
C LYS A 65 -0.15 19.01 -2.50
N SER A 66 -1.42 18.75 -2.82
CA SER A 66 -2.52 19.40 -2.10
C SER A 66 -2.50 19.01 -0.61
N LEU A 67 -3.06 19.86 0.26
CA LEU A 67 -3.08 19.63 1.70
C LEU A 67 -3.80 18.32 2.05
N GLU A 68 -4.92 18.03 1.37
CA GLU A 68 -5.72 16.81 1.55
C GLU A 68 -4.90 15.55 1.25
N GLN A 69 -4.07 15.62 0.20
CA GLN A 69 -3.16 14.53 -0.15
C GLN A 69 -2.00 14.40 0.84
N ALA A 70 -1.42 15.52 1.27
CA ALA A 70 -0.27 15.54 2.18
C ALA A 70 -0.59 14.93 3.56
N VAL A 71 -1.80 15.21 4.07
CA VAL A 71 -2.25 14.68 5.37
C VAL A 71 -2.75 13.25 5.31
N THR A 72 -2.96 12.70 4.12
CA THR A 72 -3.38 11.31 3.92
C THR A 72 -2.17 10.37 3.86
N ASP A 73 -2.24 9.23 4.54
CA ASP A 73 -1.21 8.19 4.38
C ASP A 73 -1.33 7.59 2.97
N ASP A 74 -0.20 7.42 2.27
CA ASP A 74 -0.20 6.71 1.01
C ASP A 74 -0.80 5.30 1.18
N LYS A 75 -1.51 4.84 0.16
CA LYS A 75 -2.09 3.49 0.15
C LYS A 75 -0.97 2.50 0.42
N ARG A 76 -1.09 1.73 1.51
CA ARG A 76 -0.15 0.66 1.84
C ARG A 76 -0.26 -0.44 0.77
N THR A 77 0.69 -0.47 -0.16
CA THR A 77 0.75 -1.45 -1.24
C THR A 77 1.36 -2.80 -0.80
N GLY A 78 1.76 -2.91 0.47
CA GLY A 78 2.40 -4.10 1.02
C GLY A 78 3.82 -4.27 0.47
N ARG A 79 4.41 -5.45 0.70
CA ARG A 79 5.71 -5.81 0.10
C ARG A 79 5.52 -5.94 -1.41
N LYS A 80 6.43 -5.38 -2.21
CA LYS A 80 6.47 -5.59 -3.66
C LYS A 80 6.35 -7.09 -3.96
N ARG A 81 5.40 -7.45 -4.82
CA ARG A 81 5.22 -8.83 -5.29
C ARG A 81 6.47 -9.26 -6.07
N LYS A 82 6.76 -10.56 -6.10
CA LYS A 82 7.93 -11.06 -6.86
C LYS A 82 7.68 -11.01 -8.37
N LEU A 83 6.43 -11.20 -8.78
CA LEU A 83 5.97 -10.99 -10.15
C LEU A 83 5.58 -9.52 -10.32
N SER A 84 5.95 -8.94 -11.46
CA SER A 84 5.37 -7.70 -11.98
C SER A 84 3.89 -7.90 -12.34
N ASP A 85 3.17 -6.81 -12.55
CA ASP A 85 1.74 -6.87 -12.90
C ASP A 85 1.51 -7.57 -14.24
N LEU A 86 2.46 -7.47 -15.18
CA LEU A 86 2.41 -8.15 -16.48
C LEU A 86 2.62 -9.66 -16.30
N GLU A 87 3.70 -10.07 -15.65
CA GLU A 87 4.01 -11.49 -15.40
C GLU A 87 2.90 -12.16 -14.56
N GLN A 88 2.31 -11.42 -13.62
CA GLN A 88 1.18 -11.90 -12.84
C GLN A 88 -0.03 -12.21 -13.70
N LYS A 89 -0.31 -11.38 -14.72
CA LYS A 89 -1.42 -11.57 -15.65
C LYS A 89 -1.15 -12.73 -16.61
N GLU A 90 0.05 -12.80 -17.17
CA GLU A 90 0.48 -13.90 -18.04
C GLU A 90 0.42 -15.25 -17.31
N PHE A 91 0.87 -15.29 -16.06
CA PHE A 91 0.74 -16.48 -15.22
C PHE A 91 -0.72 -16.87 -15.03
N GLN A 92 -1.61 -15.91 -14.73
CA GLN A 92 -3.04 -16.18 -14.56
C GLN A 92 -3.68 -16.76 -15.84
N GLU A 93 -3.38 -16.18 -17.00
CA GLU A 93 -3.84 -16.68 -18.29
C GLU A 93 -3.31 -18.09 -18.59
N THR A 94 -2.03 -18.34 -18.28
CA THR A 94 -1.40 -19.66 -18.46
C THR A 94 -2.09 -20.73 -17.62
N VAL A 95 -2.36 -20.45 -16.35
CA VAL A 95 -2.91 -21.48 -15.45
C VAL A 95 -4.39 -21.79 -15.71
N HIS A 96 -5.08 -20.96 -16.50
CA HIS A 96 -6.43 -21.26 -17.00
C HIS A 96 -6.44 -22.31 -18.11
N GLU A 97 -5.32 -22.48 -18.82
CA GLU A 97 -5.14 -23.56 -19.80
C GLU A 97 -4.59 -24.82 -19.13
N PRO A 98 -4.76 -26.02 -19.72
CA PRO A 98 -4.13 -27.24 -19.24
C PRO A 98 -2.60 -27.09 -19.17
N PRO A 99 -1.91 -27.68 -18.18
CA PRO A 99 -0.44 -27.60 -18.07
C PRO A 99 0.30 -28.02 -19.35
N GLU A 100 -0.28 -28.93 -20.13
CA GLU A 100 0.26 -29.37 -21.44
C GLU A 100 0.48 -28.21 -22.42
N LYS A 101 -0.38 -27.18 -22.39
CA LYS A 101 -0.23 -25.97 -23.23
C LYS A 101 0.96 -25.12 -22.81
N ALA A 102 1.39 -25.24 -21.57
CA ALA A 102 2.58 -24.60 -21.02
C ALA A 102 3.82 -25.52 -21.09
N GLY A 103 3.72 -26.68 -21.76
CA GLY A 103 4.82 -27.65 -21.87
C GLY A 103 5.01 -28.56 -20.65
N VAL A 104 4.04 -28.59 -19.73
CA VAL A 104 4.09 -29.42 -18.51
C VAL A 104 3.21 -30.65 -18.70
N ASP A 105 3.79 -31.85 -18.64
CA ASP A 105 3.05 -33.12 -18.74
C ASP A 105 2.33 -33.44 -17.42
N ALA A 106 1.15 -32.81 -17.24
CA ALA A 106 0.31 -33.03 -16.07
C ALA A 106 -1.18 -32.76 -16.37
N PRO A 107 -2.10 -33.50 -15.72
CA PRO A 107 -3.53 -33.37 -15.96
C PRO A 107 -4.14 -32.08 -15.39
N ALA A 108 -3.48 -31.44 -14.42
CA ALA A 108 -3.95 -30.20 -13.80
C ALA A 108 -2.83 -29.45 -13.09
N TRP A 109 -2.99 -28.13 -12.96
CA TRP A 109 -2.08 -27.29 -12.18
C TRP A 109 -2.12 -27.65 -10.70
N THR A 110 -0.97 -28.08 -10.17
CA THR A 110 -0.75 -28.25 -8.74
C THR A 110 0.14 -27.11 -8.21
N PRO A 111 0.10 -26.80 -6.91
CA PRO A 111 1.01 -25.80 -6.34
C PRO A 111 2.50 -26.11 -6.55
N ALA A 112 2.88 -27.39 -6.68
CA ALA A 112 4.25 -27.78 -6.98
C ALA A 112 4.60 -27.46 -8.45
N LEU A 113 3.74 -27.86 -9.39
CA LEU A 113 3.95 -27.54 -10.81
C LEU A 113 3.97 -26.02 -11.07
N ALA A 114 3.12 -25.27 -10.36
CA ALA A 114 3.14 -23.82 -10.43
C ALA A 114 4.43 -23.22 -9.84
N GLN A 115 5.04 -23.85 -8.84
CA GLN A 115 6.33 -23.41 -8.31
C GLN A 115 7.42 -23.58 -9.37
N ASP A 116 7.51 -24.78 -9.96
CA ASP A 116 8.51 -25.10 -10.98
C ASP A 116 8.35 -24.19 -12.20
N TYR A 117 7.12 -24.01 -12.69
CA TYR A 117 6.82 -23.10 -13.80
C TYR A 117 7.21 -21.64 -13.51
N LEU A 118 6.93 -21.15 -12.30
CA LEU A 118 7.28 -19.78 -11.90
C LEU A 118 8.79 -19.58 -11.79
N GLU A 119 9.53 -20.62 -11.39
CA GLU A 119 10.99 -20.60 -11.31
C GLU A 119 11.61 -20.66 -12.71
N GLU A 120 11.12 -21.54 -13.59
CA GLU A 120 11.66 -21.70 -14.95
C GLU A 120 11.34 -20.51 -15.85
N THR A 121 10.13 -19.95 -15.76
CA THR A 121 9.66 -18.90 -16.68
C THR A 121 10.06 -17.50 -16.24
N TYR A 122 10.00 -17.23 -14.93
CA TYR A 122 10.18 -15.88 -14.38
C TYR A 122 11.36 -15.78 -13.40
N GLY A 123 12.06 -16.88 -13.10
CA GLY A 123 13.19 -16.88 -12.15
C GLY A 123 12.80 -16.58 -10.70
N VAL A 124 11.52 -16.73 -10.34
CA VAL A 124 11.02 -16.38 -8.99
C VAL A 124 10.55 -17.60 -8.22
N THR A 125 11.28 -17.94 -7.15
CA THR A 125 10.88 -19.03 -6.27
C THR A 125 9.75 -18.61 -5.33
N TYR A 126 8.62 -19.30 -5.36
CA TYR A 126 7.56 -19.17 -4.37
C TYR A 126 7.49 -20.41 -3.48
N SER A 127 7.04 -20.25 -2.23
CA SER A 127 6.73 -21.40 -1.40
C SER A 127 5.41 -22.05 -1.86
N ILE A 128 5.25 -23.36 -1.64
CA ILE A 128 4.01 -24.10 -1.98
C ILE A 128 2.72 -23.40 -1.49
N PRO A 129 2.62 -22.86 -0.25
CA PRO A 129 1.45 -22.10 0.17
C PRO A 129 1.22 -20.82 -0.65
N SER A 130 2.28 -20.17 -1.09
CA SER A 130 2.21 -18.98 -1.94
C SER A 130 1.73 -19.34 -3.35
N CYS A 131 2.25 -20.42 -3.94
CA CYS A 131 1.76 -20.94 -5.23
C CYS A 131 0.27 -21.30 -5.14
N ARG A 132 -0.16 -21.95 -4.06
CA ARG A 132 -1.59 -22.22 -3.82
C ARG A 132 -2.42 -20.93 -3.76
N ARG A 133 -1.90 -19.87 -3.11
CA ARG A 133 -2.57 -18.56 -3.07
C ARG A 133 -2.65 -17.95 -4.47
N LEU A 134 -1.56 -17.99 -5.24
CA LEU A 134 -1.53 -17.48 -6.62
C LEU A 134 -2.55 -18.20 -7.53
N LEU A 135 -2.63 -19.53 -7.44
CA LEU A 135 -3.63 -20.31 -8.18
C LEU A 135 -5.06 -19.94 -7.77
N LYS A 136 -5.32 -19.72 -6.46
CA LYS A 136 -6.63 -19.24 -5.99
C LYS A 136 -6.94 -17.82 -6.48
N GLU A 137 -5.96 -16.93 -6.51
CA GLU A 137 -6.10 -15.57 -7.04
C GLU A 137 -6.36 -15.57 -8.55
N ALA A 138 -5.86 -16.58 -9.28
CA ALA A 138 -6.22 -16.87 -10.67
C ALA A 138 -7.61 -17.51 -10.82
N GLY A 139 -8.41 -17.64 -9.76
CA GLY A 139 -9.75 -18.23 -9.83
C GLY A 139 -9.78 -19.76 -9.95
N LEU A 140 -8.62 -20.44 -9.85
CA LEU A 140 -8.59 -21.90 -9.84
C LEU A 140 -9.00 -22.44 -8.48
N SER A 141 -10.02 -23.30 -8.48
CA SER A 141 -10.41 -24.09 -7.32
C SER A 141 -9.78 -25.48 -7.41
N TYR A 142 -9.46 -26.06 -6.25
CA TYR A 142 -8.95 -27.43 -6.21
C TYR A 142 -10.05 -28.40 -6.65
N GLN A 143 -9.98 -28.85 -7.90
CA GLN A 143 -10.84 -29.91 -8.44
C GLN A 143 -10.17 -31.24 -8.11
N LYS A 144 -10.73 -31.99 -7.17
CA LYS A 144 -10.25 -33.33 -6.85
C LYS A 144 -10.62 -34.24 -8.04
N PRO A 145 -9.67 -34.97 -8.64
CA PRO A 145 -10.03 -35.94 -9.68
C PRO A 145 -11.01 -36.96 -9.08
N ARG A 146 -12.07 -37.26 -9.81
CA ARG A 146 -13.08 -38.27 -9.46
C ARG A 146 -12.55 -39.67 -9.72
#